data_AF-A0A1Z4QMQ3-F1
#
_entry.id   AF-A0A1Z4QMQ3-F1
#
_cell.length_a   1.000
_cell.length_b   1.000
_cell.length_c   1.000
_cell.angle_alpha   90.00
_cell.angle_beta   90.00
_cell.angle_gamma   90.00
#
_symmetry.space_group_name_H-M   'P 1'
#
loop_
_entity.id
_entity.type
_entity.pdbx_description
1 polymer ?
#
loop_
_entity_poly.entity_id
_entity_poly.type
_entity_poly.pdbx_seq_one_letter_code
_entity_poly.pdbx_strand_id
1 'polypeptide(L)'
;MSFKEELLEQYGSIKTNRVLDQLYSFAYITPTAIDNLKQQALDENWGNDNVLKKYIAITLYWSIEQSRFIEIQDSFIVTAGLLRNRYSVPIYLRFDKNNRSANQPWALTFAGLGEDIDGVSEFPAAPEVPKSPEIPIGNEIVLRDEHILGQRAERVPFLQGVGTVAQICALTGAIQWSIYRGLQQPCWYFGKMQYYVPIYLQNQEKITATPDLVVPIEIRQDNLPIFVRTALNPLNETTYYSNIRPVVARNDQLKPWVLSSWEAATKEISSDDID
;
A
#
# COMPACT_ATOMS: atom_id res chain seq x y z
N MET A 1 13.85 28.49 -5.00
CA MET A 1 13.13 27.23 -4.78
C MET A 1 13.88 26.17 -5.57
N SER A 2 14.35 25.11 -4.92
CA SER A 2 14.98 23.99 -5.61
C SER A 2 13.94 23.18 -6.39
N PHE A 3 14.34 22.47 -7.44
CA PHE A 3 13.42 21.64 -8.21
C PHE A 3 12.73 20.58 -7.35
N LYS A 4 13.42 20.04 -6.33
CA LYS A 4 12.82 19.18 -5.29
C LYS A 4 11.67 19.86 -4.54
N GLU A 5 11.87 21.09 -4.08
CA GLU A 5 10.85 21.84 -3.34
C GLU A 5 9.63 22.11 -4.22
N GLU A 6 9.85 22.45 -5.49
CA GLU A 6 8.78 22.61 -6.49
C GLU A 6 7.98 21.31 -6.67
N LEU A 7 8.66 20.17 -6.87
CA LEU A 7 8.01 18.88 -7.03
C LEU A 7 7.18 18.50 -5.78
N LEU A 8 7.70 18.72 -4.57
CA LEU A 8 6.97 18.45 -3.33
C LEU A 8 5.78 19.37 -3.13
N GLU A 9 5.90 20.65 -3.47
CA GLU A 9 4.81 21.62 -3.40
C GLU A 9 3.68 21.25 -4.36
N GLN A 10 4.03 20.90 -5.61
CA GLN A 10 3.07 20.44 -6.63
C GLN A 10 2.42 19.10 -6.26
N TYR A 11 3.19 18.18 -5.67
CA TYR A 11 2.69 16.85 -5.31
C TYR A 11 1.73 16.91 -4.10
N GLY A 12 2.02 17.78 -3.14
CA GLY A 12 1.25 17.88 -1.90
C GLY A 12 1.65 16.86 -0.83
N SER A 13 0.69 16.46 0.01
CA SER A 13 0.95 15.67 1.22
C SER A 13 0.39 14.25 1.09
N ILE A 14 1.22 13.25 1.41
CA ILE A 14 0.79 11.84 1.50
C ILE A 14 0.28 11.43 2.89
N LYS A 15 0.04 12.39 3.79
CA LYS A 15 -0.56 12.16 5.13
C LYS A 15 -2.08 11.97 5.05
N THR A 16 -2.54 11.25 4.03
CA THR A 16 -3.95 10.99 3.72
C THR A 16 -4.06 9.62 3.05
N ASN A 17 -5.26 9.03 3.07
CA ASN A 17 -5.54 7.84 2.26
C ASN A 17 -5.92 8.18 0.80
N ARG A 18 -6.09 9.46 0.47
CA ARG A 18 -6.40 9.98 -0.87
C ARG A 18 -5.15 10.19 -1.74
N VAL A 19 -4.19 9.28 -1.66
CA VAL A 19 -2.92 9.38 -2.40
C VAL A 19 -3.09 9.31 -3.92
N LEU A 20 -4.15 8.64 -4.40
CA LEU A 20 -4.48 8.63 -5.83
C LEU A 20 -4.92 10.00 -6.32
N ASP A 21 -5.74 10.72 -5.54
CA ASP A 21 -6.16 12.08 -5.89
C ASP A 21 -4.95 13.03 -5.97
N GLN A 22 -3.96 12.85 -5.08
CA GLN A 22 -2.70 13.59 -5.15
C GLN A 22 -1.92 13.25 -6.43
N LEU A 23 -1.77 11.96 -6.76
CA LEU A 23 -1.12 11.54 -8.00
C LEU A 23 -1.81 12.14 -9.23
N TYR A 24 -3.15 12.12 -9.28
CA TYR A 24 -3.90 12.67 -10.40
C TYR A 24 -3.90 14.19 -10.47
N SER A 25 -3.68 14.89 -9.35
CA SER A 25 -3.47 16.35 -9.34
C SER A 25 -2.03 16.70 -9.72
N PHE A 26 -1.07 15.82 -9.44
CA PHE A 26 0.33 16.01 -9.77
C PHE A 26 0.64 15.68 -11.23
N ALA A 27 0.12 14.56 -11.73
CA ALA A 27 0.48 14.04 -13.04
C ALA A 27 -0.71 13.41 -13.79
N TYR A 28 -0.70 13.61 -15.11
CA TYR A 28 -1.47 12.78 -16.02
C TYR A 28 -0.80 11.41 -16.17
N ILE A 29 -1.53 10.34 -15.86
CA ILE A 29 -1.02 8.97 -15.95
C ILE A 29 -1.44 8.35 -17.29
N THR A 30 -0.49 8.21 -18.23
CA THR A 30 -0.81 7.63 -19.55
C THR A 30 -1.13 6.14 -19.42
N PRO A 31 -2.16 5.62 -20.12
CA PRO A 31 -2.44 4.18 -20.14
C PRO A 31 -1.24 3.36 -20.63
N THR A 32 -0.56 3.83 -21.67
CA THR A 32 0.62 3.18 -22.24
C THR A 32 1.75 3.00 -21.21
N ALA A 33 2.03 3.98 -20.36
CA ALA A 33 3.04 3.81 -19.31
C ALA A 33 2.63 2.77 -18.27
N ILE A 34 1.34 2.68 -17.92
CA ILE A 34 0.85 1.66 -16.99
C ILE A 34 0.97 0.26 -17.61
N ASP A 35 0.58 0.10 -18.87
CA ASP A 35 0.66 -1.18 -19.56
C ASP A 35 2.12 -1.63 -19.73
N ASN A 36 3.02 -0.72 -20.12
CA ASN A 36 4.45 -0.99 -20.20
C ASN A 36 5.03 -1.39 -18.84
N LEU A 37 4.64 -0.70 -17.76
CA LEU A 37 5.10 -1.03 -16.42
C LEU A 37 4.71 -2.46 -16.02
N LYS A 38 3.46 -2.87 -16.30
CA LYS A 38 3.00 -4.24 -16.04
C LYS A 38 3.74 -5.27 -16.87
N GLN A 39 3.97 -5.00 -18.15
CA GLN A 39 4.65 -5.92 -19.07
C GLN A 39 6.12 -6.12 -18.70
N GLN A 40 6.79 -5.08 -18.19
CA GLN A 40 8.20 -5.13 -17.85
C GLN A 40 8.48 -5.61 -16.43
N ALA A 41 7.57 -5.34 -15.50
CA ALA A 41 7.68 -5.83 -14.12
C ALA A 41 7.54 -7.35 -14.04
N LEU A 42 8.01 -7.93 -12.94
CA LEU A 42 7.61 -9.27 -12.56
C LEU A 42 6.07 -9.37 -12.52
N ASP A 43 5.56 -10.45 -13.10
CA ASP A 43 4.12 -10.68 -13.22
C ASP A 43 3.46 -10.68 -11.83
N GLU A 44 2.43 -9.87 -11.70
CA GLU A 44 1.70 -9.66 -10.46
C GLU A 44 0.27 -9.21 -10.79
N ASN A 45 -0.71 -9.79 -10.10
CA ASN A 45 -2.09 -9.38 -10.23
C ASN A 45 -2.31 -8.05 -9.48
N TRP A 46 -2.47 -6.95 -10.21
CA TRP A 46 -2.73 -5.61 -9.67
C TRP A 46 -4.23 -5.27 -9.57
N GLY A 47 -5.13 -6.19 -9.93
CA GLY A 47 -6.57 -5.95 -9.96
C GLY A 47 -6.95 -4.87 -10.98
N ASN A 48 -7.82 -3.92 -10.60
CA ASN A 48 -8.26 -2.81 -11.45
C ASN A 48 -7.23 -1.65 -11.58
N ASP A 49 -5.94 -1.95 -11.49
CA ASP A 49 -4.79 -1.02 -11.54
C ASP A 49 -4.71 0.05 -10.46
N ASN A 50 -5.76 0.26 -9.66
CA ASN A 50 -5.72 1.28 -8.61
C ASN A 50 -4.65 0.96 -7.56
N VAL A 51 -4.36 -0.33 -7.33
CA VAL A 51 -3.25 -0.77 -6.48
C VAL A 51 -1.91 -0.32 -7.07
N LEU A 52 -1.68 -0.55 -8.36
CA LEU A 52 -0.44 -0.16 -9.04
C LEU A 52 -0.28 1.36 -9.07
N LYS A 53 -1.34 2.11 -9.36
CA LYS A 53 -1.31 3.57 -9.32
C LYS A 53 -1.02 4.11 -7.91
N LYS A 54 -1.60 3.49 -6.88
CA LYS A 54 -1.34 3.85 -5.49
C LYS A 54 0.10 3.53 -5.08
N TYR A 55 0.63 2.42 -5.58
CA TYR A 55 2.04 2.07 -5.45
C TYR A 55 2.94 3.15 -6.05
N ILE A 56 2.66 3.58 -7.29
CA ILE A 56 3.38 4.67 -7.95
C ILE A 56 3.28 5.95 -7.13
N ALA A 57 2.08 6.33 -6.66
CA ALA A 57 1.88 7.53 -5.87
C ALA A 57 2.79 7.58 -4.62
N ILE A 58 2.82 6.50 -3.84
CA ILE A 58 3.60 6.46 -2.60
C ILE A 58 5.11 6.45 -2.89
N THR A 59 5.55 5.63 -3.84
CA THR A 59 6.98 5.47 -4.15
C THR A 59 7.56 6.68 -4.89
N LEU A 60 6.76 7.37 -5.71
CA LEU A 60 7.11 8.64 -6.34
C LEU A 60 7.36 9.71 -5.27
N TYR A 61 6.45 9.86 -4.30
CA TYR A 61 6.63 10.81 -3.22
C TYR A 61 7.92 10.55 -2.45
N TRP A 62 8.20 9.30 -2.06
CA TRP A 62 9.45 8.97 -1.37
C TRP A 62 10.68 9.26 -2.22
N SER A 63 10.61 9.02 -3.53
CA SER A 63 11.71 9.32 -4.46
C SER A 63 12.01 10.83 -4.47
N ILE A 64 10.98 11.67 -4.55
CA ILE A 64 11.12 13.14 -4.51
C ILE A 64 11.64 13.59 -3.14
N GLU A 65 11.00 13.16 -2.06
CA GLU A 65 11.35 13.52 -0.67
C GLU A 65 12.81 13.18 -0.35
N GLN A 66 13.28 12.02 -0.82
CA GLN A 66 14.64 11.52 -0.59
C GLN A 66 15.64 11.97 -1.66
N SER A 67 15.23 12.83 -2.61
CA SER A 67 16.11 13.31 -3.70
C SER A 67 16.68 12.17 -4.55
N ARG A 68 15.89 11.12 -4.75
CA ARG A 68 16.18 9.97 -5.61
C ARG A 68 15.48 10.08 -6.95
N PHE A 69 15.82 11.15 -7.64
CA PHE A 69 15.38 11.42 -9.00
C PHE A 69 16.51 12.12 -9.74
N ILE A 70 16.43 12.13 -11.06
CA ILE A 70 17.31 12.95 -11.91
C ILE A 70 16.44 13.93 -12.70
N GLU A 71 16.93 15.15 -12.84
CA GLU A 71 16.31 16.20 -13.65
C GLU A 71 16.96 16.22 -15.03
N ILE A 72 16.14 16.28 -16.08
CA ILE A 72 16.58 16.33 -17.47
C ILE A 72 15.71 17.34 -18.21
N GLN A 73 16.22 18.55 -18.39
CA GLN A 73 15.51 19.62 -19.10
C GLN A 73 14.09 19.84 -18.51
N ASP A 74 13.04 19.55 -19.28
CA ASP A 74 11.63 19.66 -18.89
C ASP A 74 11.05 18.33 -18.38
N SER A 75 11.90 17.46 -17.85
CA SER A 75 11.54 16.11 -17.42
C SER A 75 12.25 15.74 -16.13
N PHE A 76 11.71 14.74 -15.44
CA PHE A 76 12.45 14.05 -14.39
C PHE A 76 12.21 12.56 -14.43
N ILE A 77 13.18 11.79 -13.94
CA ILE A 77 13.14 10.34 -13.90
C ILE A 77 13.27 9.87 -12.47
N VAL A 78 12.44 8.89 -12.12
CA VAL A 78 12.53 8.13 -10.87
C VAL A 78 12.55 6.65 -11.21
N THR A 79 13.01 5.82 -10.28
CA THR A 79 12.66 4.40 -10.32
C THR A 79 11.15 4.21 -10.09
N ALA A 80 10.56 3.17 -10.66
CA ALA A 80 9.21 2.67 -10.35
C ALA A 80 9.17 2.00 -8.96
N GLY A 81 9.58 2.76 -7.93
CA GLY A 81 9.77 2.27 -6.58
C GLY A 81 10.77 1.11 -6.52
N LEU A 82 10.28 -0.02 -6.01
CA LEU A 82 11.01 -1.27 -5.84
C LEU A 82 10.73 -2.28 -6.95
N LEU A 83 9.92 -1.93 -7.96
CA LEU A 83 9.60 -2.83 -9.07
C LEU A 83 10.83 -3.13 -9.91
N ARG A 84 10.94 -4.40 -10.29
CA ARG A 84 12.03 -4.94 -11.08
C ARG A 84 11.48 -5.92 -12.11
N ASN A 85 12.21 -6.09 -13.20
CA ASN A 85 11.93 -7.14 -14.17
C ASN A 85 12.41 -8.51 -13.66
N ARG A 86 12.18 -9.56 -14.46
CA ARG A 86 12.62 -10.94 -14.18
C ARG A 86 14.13 -11.13 -13.98
N TYR A 87 14.94 -10.18 -14.44
CA TYR A 87 16.39 -10.18 -14.30
C TYR A 87 16.86 -9.30 -13.12
N SER A 88 15.94 -8.90 -12.24
CA SER A 88 16.19 -8.02 -11.10
C SER A 88 16.68 -6.60 -11.48
N VAL A 89 16.45 -6.18 -12.73
CA VAL A 89 16.78 -4.83 -13.21
C VAL A 89 15.67 -3.86 -12.79
N PRO A 90 16.00 -2.69 -12.19
CA PRO A 90 15.02 -1.66 -11.87
C PRO A 90 14.27 -1.17 -13.11
N ILE A 91 13.01 -0.81 -12.91
CA ILE A 91 12.20 -0.12 -13.92
C ILE A 91 12.17 1.36 -13.56
N TYR A 92 12.16 2.23 -14.57
CA TYR A 92 12.19 3.68 -14.43
C TYR A 92 10.90 4.28 -14.98
N LEU A 93 10.49 5.39 -14.36
CA LEU A 93 9.36 6.21 -14.75
C LEU A 93 9.90 7.58 -15.17
N ARG A 94 9.51 8.05 -16.36
CA ARG A 94 9.81 9.41 -16.82
C ARG A 94 8.56 10.25 -16.79
N PHE A 95 8.69 11.41 -16.16
CA PHE A 95 7.66 12.43 -16.11
C PHE A 95 8.10 13.63 -16.94
N ASP A 96 7.32 13.97 -17.95
CA ASP A 96 7.54 15.16 -18.77
C ASP A 96 6.60 16.28 -18.33
N LYS A 97 7.06 17.52 -18.44
CA LYS A 97 6.24 18.69 -18.14
C LYS A 97 5.02 18.72 -19.04
N ASN A 98 3.85 18.87 -18.43
CA ASN A 98 2.58 18.83 -19.13
C ASN A 98 2.07 20.24 -19.42
N ASN A 99 2.36 20.73 -20.61
CA ASN A 99 1.92 22.06 -21.06
C ASN A 99 0.43 22.13 -21.41
N ARG A 100 -0.32 21.02 -21.31
CA ARG A 100 -1.74 20.96 -21.71
C ARG A 100 -2.72 21.19 -20.56
N SER A 101 -2.30 21.00 -19.31
CA SER A 101 -3.17 21.13 -18.15
C SER A 101 -2.43 21.77 -16.98
N ALA A 102 -2.89 22.95 -16.55
CA ALA A 102 -2.35 23.60 -15.35
C ALA A 102 -2.65 22.80 -14.07
N ASN A 103 -3.69 21.95 -14.08
CA ASN A 103 -4.09 21.13 -12.94
C ASN A 103 -3.33 19.80 -12.84
N GLN A 104 -2.45 19.51 -13.81
CA GLN A 104 -1.62 18.31 -13.85
C GLN A 104 -0.26 18.70 -14.43
N PRO A 105 0.65 19.30 -13.63
CA PRO A 105 1.88 19.89 -14.14
C PRO A 105 2.82 18.89 -14.83
N TRP A 106 2.67 17.60 -14.57
CA TRP A 106 3.47 16.52 -15.16
C TRP A 106 2.63 15.50 -15.93
N ALA A 107 3.26 14.71 -16.77
CA ALA A 107 2.69 13.54 -17.41
C ALA A 107 3.65 12.36 -17.30
N LEU A 108 3.19 11.21 -16.81
CA LEU A 108 3.94 9.95 -16.86
C LEU A 108 3.92 9.44 -18.31
N THR A 109 4.99 9.68 -19.05
CA THR A 109 5.07 9.39 -20.49
C THR A 109 5.79 8.09 -20.81
N PHE A 110 6.62 7.60 -19.89
CA PHE A 110 7.37 6.36 -20.08
C PHE A 110 7.48 5.57 -18.78
N ALA A 111 7.39 4.25 -18.92
CA ALA A 111 7.77 3.28 -17.90
C ALA A 111 8.55 2.15 -18.58
N GLY A 112 9.78 1.91 -18.14
CA GLY A 112 10.59 0.85 -18.73
C GLY A 112 12.03 0.76 -18.23
N LEU A 113 12.88 0.03 -18.96
CA LEU A 113 14.29 -0.15 -18.61
C LEU A 113 15.09 1.12 -18.92
N GLY A 114 16.20 1.30 -18.22
CA GLY A 114 17.05 2.49 -18.39
C GLY A 114 17.69 2.56 -19.79
N GLU A 115 17.96 1.41 -20.42
CA GLU A 115 18.52 1.36 -21.77
C GLU A 115 17.61 1.96 -22.85
N ASP A 116 16.31 2.02 -22.59
CA ASP A 116 15.31 2.60 -23.49
C ASP A 116 15.13 4.12 -23.29
N ILE A 117 15.88 4.73 -22.36
CA ILE A 117 15.81 6.15 -22.05
C ILE A 117 17.03 6.88 -22.64
N ASP A 118 16.80 7.58 -23.74
CA ASP A 118 17.84 8.37 -24.40
C ASP A 118 18.37 9.52 -23.53
N GLY A 119 19.68 9.78 -23.64
CA GLY A 119 20.32 10.96 -23.05
C GLY A 119 20.62 10.84 -21.56
N VAL A 120 20.50 9.65 -20.97
CA VAL A 120 20.76 9.40 -19.54
C VAL A 120 21.94 8.46 -19.36
N SER A 121 22.98 8.93 -18.68
CA SER A 121 24.17 8.14 -18.35
C SER A 121 24.11 7.49 -16.97
N GLU A 122 23.40 8.12 -16.03
CA GLU A 122 23.26 7.65 -14.65
C GLU A 122 21.80 7.68 -14.23
N PHE A 123 21.34 6.59 -13.62
CA PHE A 123 19.95 6.45 -13.18
C PHE A 123 19.82 6.56 -11.66
N PRO A 124 18.70 7.12 -11.15
CA PRO A 124 18.50 7.27 -9.73
C PRO A 124 18.34 5.90 -9.04
N ALA A 125 18.77 5.81 -7.78
CA ALA A 125 18.51 4.65 -6.95
C ALA A 125 17.04 4.59 -6.53
N ALA A 126 16.55 3.39 -6.21
CA ALA A 126 15.20 3.21 -5.67
C ALA A 126 14.99 3.94 -4.33
N PRO A 127 13.81 4.49 -4.02
CA PRO A 127 13.52 5.07 -2.70
C PRO A 127 13.71 4.05 -1.59
N GLU A 128 14.21 4.50 -0.45
CA GLU A 128 14.21 3.72 0.78
C GLU A 128 12.80 3.67 1.36
N VAL A 129 12.37 2.47 1.75
CA VAL A 129 11.13 2.30 2.50
C VAL A 129 11.35 2.82 3.92
N PRO A 130 10.51 3.73 4.43
CA PRO A 130 10.62 4.19 5.81
C PRO A 130 10.56 3.01 6.79
N LYS A 131 11.33 3.10 7.88
CA LYS A 131 11.40 2.02 8.88
C LYS A 131 10.06 1.90 9.64
N SER A 132 9.54 0.68 9.75
CA SER A 132 8.39 0.42 10.60
C SER A 132 8.70 0.62 12.09
N PRO A 133 7.77 1.17 12.88
CA PRO A 133 7.93 1.25 14.33
C PRO A 133 7.97 -0.15 14.94
N GLU A 134 8.67 -0.32 16.05
CA GLU A 134 8.68 -1.59 16.78
C GLU A 134 7.32 -1.84 17.43
N ILE A 135 6.82 -3.08 17.35
CA ILE A 135 5.56 -3.45 18.01
C ILE A 135 5.89 -3.82 19.45
N PRO A 136 5.36 -3.08 20.44
CA PRO A 136 5.64 -3.40 21.82
C PRO A 136 4.77 -4.58 22.27
N ILE A 137 5.39 -5.74 22.48
CA ILE A 137 4.71 -6.99 22.81
C ILE A 137 4.14 -6.94 24.24
N GLY A 138 2.91 -7.44 24.42
CA GLY A 138 2.25 -7.47 25.72
C GLY A 138 1.52 -6.17 26.09
N ASN A 139 1.58 -5.16 25.21
CA ASN A 139 0.95 -3.88 25.43
C ASN A 139 -0.57 -3.92 25.26
N GLU A 140 -1.27 -3.03 25.96
CA GLU A 140 -2.72 -2.92 25.84
C GLU A 140 -3.14 -2.63 24.39
N ILE A 141 -4.19 -3.31 23.94
CA ILE A 141 -4.83 -3.10 22.65
C ILE A 141 -6.16 -2.39 22.89
N VAL A 142 -6.24 -1.13 22.49
CA VAL A 142 -7.45 -0.33 22.60
C VAL A 142 -8.22 -0.38 21.29
N LEU A 143 -9.36 -1.06 21.31
CA LEU A 143 -10.31 -1.08 20.21
C LEU A 143 -11.23 0.14 20.30
N ARG A 144 -11.44 0.84 19.18
CA ARG A 144 -12.61 1.73 19.04
C ARG A 144 -13.82 0.89 18.65
N ASP A 145 -14.44 0.30 19.66
CA ASP A 145 -15.60 -0.59 19.59
C ASP A 145 -16.78 -0.01 18.80
N GLU A 146 -17.10 1.28 18.94
CA GLU A 146 -18.22 1.91 18.22
C GLU A 146 -18.11 1.77 16.69
N HIS A 147 -16.90 1.87 16.13
CA HIS A 147 -16.68 1.78 14.69
C HIS A 147 -16.50 0.35 14.17
N ILE A 148 -16.10 -0.58 15.06
CA ILE A 148 -15.82 -1.97 14.69
C ILE A 148 -17.05 -2.84 14.93
N LEU A 149 -17.63 -2.75 16.13
CA LEU A 149 -18.72 -3.58 16.61
C LEU A 149 -20.07 -2.87 16.55
N GLY A 150 -20.10 -1.54 16.67
CA GLY A 150 -21.35 -0.76 16.62
C GLY A 150 -21.85 -0.50 15.21
N GLN A 151 -21.06 0.19 14.39
CA GLN A 151 -21.46 0.64 13.05
C GLN A 151 -21.29 -0.42 11.94
N ARG A 152 -20.54 -1.49 12.24
CA ARG A 152 -20.05 -2.46 11.25
C ARG A 152 -20.19 -3.92 11.73
N ALA A 153 -21.21 -4.20 12.55
CA ALA A 153 -21.46 -5.53 13.11
C ALA A 153 -21.61 -6.62 12.04
N GLU A 154 -22.06 -6.26 10.84
CA GLU A 154 -22.18 -7.15 9.68
C GLU A 154 -20.82 -7.72 9.22
N ARG A 155 -19.70 -7.09 9.60
CA ARG A 155 -18.35 -7.57 9.28
C ARG A 155 -17.89 -8.69 10.19
N VAL A 156 -18.54 -8.86 11.33
CA VAL A 156 -18.24 -9.89 12.33
C VAL A 156 -19.46 -10.78 12.60
N PRO A 157 -20.04 -11.41 11.55
CA PRO A 157 -21.28 -12.17 11.71
C PRO A 157 -21.13 -13.32 12.70
N PHE A 158 -19.94 -13.91 12.80
CA PHE A 158 -19.60 -14.98 13.75
C PHE A 158 -19.52 -14.54 15.22
N LEU A 159 -19.55 -13.23 15.51
CA LEU A 159 -19.65 -12.69 16.88
C LEU A 159 -21.07 -12.20 17.21
N GLN A 160 -22.05 -12.39 16.32
CA GLN A 160 -23.43 -11.99 16.60
C GLN A 160 -23.98 -12.71 17.84
N GLY A 161 -24.69 -11.96 18.68
CA GLY A 161 -25.26 -12.47 19.94
C GLY A 161 -24.27 -12.59 21.11
N VAL A 162 -22.97 -12.35 20.88
CA VAL A 162 -21.97 -12.28 21.94
C VAL A 162 -22.02 -10.89 22.60
N GLY A 163 -21.93 -10.82 23.93
CA GLY A 163 -21.90 -9.54 24.65
C GLY A 163 -20.66 -8.70 24.29
N THR A 164 -20.80 -7.37 24.26
CA THR A 164 -19.75 -6.43 23.79
C THR A 164 -18.39 -6.67 24.44
N VAL A 165 -18.34 -6.88 25.76
CA VAL A 165 -17.08 -7.14 26.47
C VAL A 165 -16.41 -8.43 25.95
N ALA A 166 -17.17 -9.49 25.73
CA ALA A 166 -16.64 -10.74 25.20
C ALA A 166 -16.16 -10.60 23.75
N GLN A 167 -16.84 -9.79 22.92
CA GLN A 167 -16.38 -9.47 21.56
C GLN A 167 -15.04 -8.70 21.59
N ILE A 168 -14.92 -7.70 22.48
CA ILE A 168 -13.68 -6.95 22.67
C ILE A 168 -12.55 -7.87 23.13
N CYS A 169 -12.79 -8.74 24.11
CA CYS A 169 -11.81 -9.73 24.58
C CYS A 169 -11.38 -10.70 23.47
N ALA A 170 -12.33 -11.19 22.66
CA ALA A 170 -12.03 -12.10 21.56
C ALA A 170 -11.14 -11.41 20.50
N LEU A 171 -11.50 -10.19 20.09
CA LEU A 171 -10.73 -9.42 19.10
C LEU A 171 -9.35 -9.04 19.62
N THR A 172 -9.24 -8.48 20.83
CA THR A 172 -7.95 -8.12 21.43
C THR A 172 -7.05 -9.35 21.62
N GLY A 173 -7.60 -10.47 22.09
CA GLY A 173 -6.88 -11.73 22.22
C GLY A 173 -6.37 -12.26 20.88
N ALA A 174 -7.19 -12.21 19.83
CA ALA A 174 -6.79 -12.63 18.49
C ALA A 174 -5.71 -11.72 17.89
N ILE A 175 -5.78 -10.40 18.11
CA ILE A 175 -4.73 -9.46 17.69
C ILE A 175 -3.42 -9.77 18.41
N GLN A 176 -3.43 -9.93 19.74
CA GLN A 176 -2.26 -10.30 20.53
C GLN A 176 -1.63 -11.60 20.02
N TRP A 177 -2.46 -12.63 19.79
CA TRP A 177 -2.01 -13.91 19.28
C TRP A 177 -1.30 -13.78 17.93
N SER A 178 -1.90 -13.03 16.98
CA SER A 178 -1.31 -12.80 15.66
C SER A 178 0.00 -12.03 15.72
N ILE A 179 0.10 -11.02 16.60
CA ILE A 179 1.34 -10.27 16.85
C ILE A 179 2.43 -11.19 17.41
N TYR A 180 2.09 -12.00 18.43
CA TYR A 180 3.02 -12.94 19.05
C TYR A 180 3.55 -13.98 18.06
N ARG A 181 2.73 -14.38 17.09
CA ARG A 181 3.09 -15.32 16.01
C ARG A 181 3.82 -14.65 14.83
N GLY A 182 4.03 -13.34 14.85
CA GLY A 182 4.74 -12.62 13.79
C GLY A 182 3.95 -12.56 12.47
N LEU A 183 2.61 -12.56 12.54
CA LEU A 183 1.73 -12.57 11.37
C LEU A 183 1.46 -11.17 10.81
N GLN A 184 1.77 -10.12 11.56
CA GLN A 184 1.67 -8.73 11.12
C GLN A 184 2.46 -8.47 9.84
N GLN A 185 1.94 -7.57 9.00
CA GLN A 185 2.58 -7.11 7.78
C GLN A 185 2.75 -5.58 7.84
N PRO A 186 3.96 -5.04 7.65
CA PRO A 186 4.18 -3.61 7.48
C PRO A 186 3.29 -3.01 6.39
N CYS A 187 2.81 -1.79 6.63
CA CYS A 187 2.05 -1.03 5.63
C CYS A 187 2.31 0.47 5.73
N TRP A 188 2.03 1.19 4.65
CA TRP A 188 1.96 2.64 4.63
C TRP A 188 0.50 3.08 4.78
N TYR A 189 0.17 3.72 5.90
CA TYR A 189 -1.18 4.12 6.23
C TYR A 189 -1.21 5.55 6.78
N PHE A 190 -2.01 6.43 6.17
CA PHE A 190 -2.09 7.86 6.51
C PHE A 190 -0.72 8.57 6.67
N GLY A 191 0.21 8.28 5.75
CA GLY A 191 1.52 8.94 5.72
C GLY A 191 2.51 8.45 6.78
N LYS A 192 2.27 7.28 7.39
CA LYS A 192 3.17 6.67 8.37
C LYS A 192 3.29 5.17 8.15
N MET A 193 4.42 4.60 8.56
CA MET A 193 4.56 3.16 8.66
C MET A 193 3.75 2.64 9.83
N GLN A 194 2.95 1.63 9.57
CA GLN A 194 2.09 0.93 10.52
C GLN A 194 2.07 -0.56 10.16
N TYR A 195 1.10 -1.30 10.71
CA TYR A 195 0.90 -2.71 10.39
C TYR A 195 -0.56 -3.03 10.15
N TYR A 196 -0.78 -4.02 9.29
CA TYR A 196 -2.00 -4.82 9.31
C TYR A 196 -1.76 -6.11 10.07
N VAL A 197 -2.74 -6.51 10.88
CA VAL A 197 -2.73 -7.75 11.65
C VAL A 197 -3.93 -8.62 11.21
N PRO A 198 -3.70 -9.87 10.80
CA PRO A 198 -4.78 -10.79 10.47
C PRO A 198 -5.45 -11.33 11.73
N ILE A 199 -6.75 -11.60 11.68
CA ILE A 199 -7.55 -12.10 12.81
C ILE A 199 -8.15 -13.45 12.44
N TYR A 200 -7.85 -14.46 13.24
CA TYR A 200 -8.34 -15.83 13.09
C TYR A 200 -9.16 -16.18 14.33
N LEU A 201 -10.48 -16.06 14.21
CA LEU A 201 -11.45 -16.40 15.26
C LEU A 201 -12.17 -17.71 14.95
N GLN A 202 -12.39 -18.05 13.68
CA GLN A 202 -13.09 -19.29 13.30
C GLN A 202 -12.12 -20.47 13.10
N ASN A 203 -10.90 -20.22 12.61
CA ASN A 203 -9.91 -21.27 12.38
C ASN A 203 -8.47 -20.75 12.57
N GLN A 204 -7.84 -21.14 13.68
CA GLN A 204 -6.46 -20.75 14.01
C GLN A 204 -5.38 -21.69 13.44
N GLU A 205 -5.77 -22.85 12.92
CA GLU A 205 -4.82 -23.87 12.43
C GLU A 205 -4.26 -23.51 11.05
N LYS A 206 -5.01 -22.74 10.25
CA LYS A 206 -4.65 -22.39 8.87
C LYS A 206 -4.24 -20.93 8.71
N ILE A 207 -3.13 -20.55 9.35
CA ILE A 207 -2.58 -19.17 9.36
C ILE A 207 -2.11 -18.63 8.00
N THR A 208 -2.07 -19.48 6.97
CA THR A 208 -1.73 -19.08 5.60
C THR A 208 -2.96 -18.74 4.76
N ALA A 209 -4.15 -19.12 5.21
CA ALA A 209 -5.39 -18.79 4.54
C ALA A 209 -5.82 -17.34 4.82
N THR A 210 -6.79 -16.88 4.03
CA THR A 210 -7.52 -15.64 4.25
C THR A 210 -8.07 -15.60 5.69
N PRO A 211 -7.74 -14.57 6.49
CA PRO A 211 -8.24 -14.45 7.85
C PRO A 211 -9.72 -14.04 7.88
N ASP A 212 -10.35 -14.13 9.05
CA ASP A 212 -11.72 -13.67 9.24
C ASP A 212 -11.81 -12.14 9.11
N LEU A 213 -10.82 -11.43 9.65
CA LEU A 213 -10.68 -9.98 9.55
C LEU A 213 -9.23 -9.57 9.38
N VAL A 214 -9.03 -8.35 8.91
CA VAL A 214 -7.74 -7.67 8.91
C VAL A 214 -7.90 -6.34 9.62
N VAL A 215 -7.06 -6.07 10.62
CA VAL A 215 -7.12 -4.82 11.39
C VAL A 215 -5.85 -3.99 11.17
N PRO A 216 -5.95 -2.69 10.83
CA PRO A 216 -4.82 -1.79 10.93
C PRO A 216 -4.56 -1.48 12.40
N ILE A 217 -3.30 -1.56 12.81
CA ILE A 217 -2.87 -1.13 14.13
C ILE A 217 -2.05 0.16 14.02
N GLU A 218 -2.32 1.10 14.92
CA GLU A 218 -1.55 2.34 15.06
C GLU A 218 -0.60 2.24 16.25
N ILE A 219 0.69 2.30 15.97
CA ILE A 219 1.77 2.38 16.96
C ILE A 219 2.17 3.85 17.11
N ARG A 220 2.13 4.35 18.34
CA ARG A 220 2.46 5.75 18.69
C ARG A 220 3.88 5.85 19.23
N GLN A 221 4.49 7.03 19.12
CA GLN A 221 5.91 7.26 19.44
C GLN A 221 6.32 6.86 20.87
N ASP A 222 5.40 6.89 21.84
CA ASP A 222 5.64 6.49 23.24
C ASP A 222 5.13 5.06 23.57
N ASN A 223 4.75 4.30 22.54
CA ASN A 223 4.46 2.88 22.55
C ASN A 223 3.39 2.33 23.52
N LEU A 224 2.49 3.13 24.09
CA LEU A 224 1.25 2.60 24.71
C LEU A 224 0.06 3.55 24.54
N PRO A 225 -1.18 3.05 24.35
CA PRO A 225 -1.56 1.68 23.92
C PRO A 225 -1.49 1.50 22.39
N ILE A 226 -1.59 0.25 21.90
CA ILE A 226 -1.79 -0.06 20.48
C ILE A 226 -3.26 0.25 20.12
N PHE A 227 -3.49 1.10 19.13
CA PHE A 227 -4.86 1.48 18.74
C PHE A 227 -5.34 0.70 17.53
N VAL A 228 -6.58 0.23 17.59
CA VAL A 228 -7.28 -0.37 16.46
C VAL A 228 -8.58 0.39 16.25
N ARG A 229 -8.74 1.00 15.08
CA ARG A 229 -9.89 1.86 14.78
C ARG A 229 -10.96 1.23 13.91
N THR A 230 -10.61 0.16 13.20
CA THR A 230 -11.49 -0.49 12.24
C THR A 230 -11.08 -1.95 12.07
N ALA A 231 -11.98 -2.73 11.50
CA ALA A 231 -11.73 -4.07 11.03
C ALA A 231 -12.24 -4.17 9.59
N LEU A 232 -11.41 -4.77 8.74
CA LEU A 232 -11.68 -4.95 7.32
C LEU A 232 -12.05 -6.41 7.08
N ASN A 233 -13.06 -6.63 6.23
CA ASN A 233 -13.25 -7.93 5.63
C ASN A 233 -12.23 -8.08 4.49
N PRO A 234 -11.27 -9.02 4.55
CA PRO A 234 -10.21 -9.15 3.55
C PRO A 234 -10.68 -9.51 2.13
N LEU A 235 -11.90 -10.05 1.98
CA LEU A 235 -12.50 -10.39 0.69
C LEU A 235 -13.15 -9.15 0.04
N ASN A 236 -13.86 -8.36 0.84
CA ASN A 236 -14.63 -7.23 0.32
C ASN A 236 -13.85 -5.90 0.33
N GLU A 237 -12.83 -5.78 1.19
CA GLU A 237 -12.10 -4.53 1.42
C GLU A 237 -10.60 -4.70 1.19
N THR A 238 -10.19 -4.61 -0.07
CA THR A 238 -8.81 -4.86 -0.50
C THR A 238 -7.81 -3.72 -0.23
N THR A 239 -8.24 -2.70 0.51
CA THR A 239 -7.38 -1.54 0.84
C THR A 239 -6.10 -1.93 1.58
N TYR A 240 -6.09 -3.04 2.33
CA TYR A 240 -4.90 -3.57 2.99
C TYR A 240 -3.78 -3.85 1.98
N TYR A 241 -4.09 -4.51 0.86
CA TYR A 241 -3.09 -4.89 -0.15
C TYR A 241 -2.43 -3.64 -0.74
N SER A 242 -3.25 -2.64 -1.07
CA SER A 242 -2.78 -1.36 -1.61
C SER A 242 -1.88 -0.55 -0.66
N ASN A 243 -2.02 -0.75 0.66
CA ASN A 243 -1.20 -0.10 1.68
C ASN A 243 0.06 -0.91 2.01
N ILE A 244 0.02 -2.23 1.84
CA ILE A 244 1.15 -3.13 2.09
C ILE A 244 2.12 -3.14 0.91
N ARG A 245 1.61 -3.23 -0.32
CA ARG A 245 2.44 -3.47 -1.49
C ARG A 245 3.59 -2.46 -1.71
N PRO A 246 3.42 -1.14 -1.44
CA PRO A 246 4.49 -0.15 -1.58
C PRO A 246 5.69 -0.37 -0.65
N VAL A 247 5.49 -1.00 0.51
CA VAL A 247 6.54 -1.19 1.52
C VAL A 247 7.28 -2.52 1.37
N VAL A 248 6.95 -3.30 0.34
CA VAL A 248 7.52 -4.62 0.10
C VAL A 248 8.19 -4.65 -1.27
N ALA A 249 9.43 -5.14 -1.34
CA ALA A 249 10.19 -5.11 -2.58
C ALA A 249 9.67 -6.15 -3.59
N ARG A 250 9.43 -7.37 -3.12
CA ARG A 250 8.99 -8.48 -3.95
C ARG A 250 7.71 -9.11 -3.41
N ASN A 251 6.85 -9.58 -4.30
CA ASN A 251 5.60 -10.23 -3.95
C ASN A 251 5.81 -11.42 -2.99
N ASP A 252 6.87 -12.21 -3.18
CA ASP A 252 7.22 -13.35 -2.30
C ASP A 252 7.64 -12.98 -0.87
N GLN A 253 7.85 -11.70 -0.57
CA GLN A 253 8.09 -11.19 0.78
C GLN A 253 6.78 -10.86 1.52
N LEU A 254 5.64 -10.90 0.83
CA LEU A 254 4.33 -10.75 1.45
C LEU A 254 4.01 -11.98 2.29
N LYS A 255 3.38 -11.76 3.45
CA LYS A 255 2.88 -12.87 4.28
C LYS A 255 1.84 -13.68 3.49
N PRO A 256 1.80 -15.02 3.63
CA PRO A 256 0.89 -15.87 2.85
C PRO A 256 -0.58 -15.48 2.95
N TRP A 257 -1.04 -15.01 4.13
CA TRP A 257 -2.42 -14.56 4.31
C TRP A 257 -2.77 -13.35 3.45
N VAL A 258 -1.82 -12.46 3.17
CA VAL A 258 -2.01 -11.27 2.31
C VAL A 258 -2.31 -11.72 0.88
N LEU A 259 -1.52 -12.68 0.40
CA LEU A 259 -1.65 -13.24 -0.95
C LEU A 259 -2.95 -14.03 -1.09
N SER A 260 -3.22 -14.96 -0.16
CA SER A 260 -4.47 -15.72 -0.14
C SER A 260 -5.70 -14.80 -0.14
N SER A 261 -5.66 -13.73 0.64
CA SER A 261 -6.77 -12.76 0.72
C SER A 261 -6.96 -12.00 -0.59
N TRP A 262 -5.86 -11.55 -1.19
CA TRP A 262 -5.89 -10.77 -2.42
C TRP A 262 -6.32 -11.61 -3.63
N GLU A 263 -5.82 -12.83 -3.74
CA GLU A 263 -6.23 -13.78 -4.77
C GLU A 263 -7.71 -14.16 -4.65
N ALA A 264 -8.21 -14.37 -3.42
CA ALA A 264 -9.62 -14.66 -3.21
C ALA A 264 -10.51 -13.46 -3.59
N ALA A 265 -10.17 -12.26 -3.12
CA ALA A 265 -10.93 -11.05 -3.41
C ALA A 265 -10.96 -10.72 -4.91
N THR A 266 -9.84 -10.90 -5.61
CA THR A 266 -9.76 -10.60 -7.05
C THR A 266 -10.47 -11.62 -7.93
N LYS A 267 -10.59 -12.89 -7.49
CA LYS A 267 -11.40 -13.91 -8.18
C LYS A 267 -12.89 -13.60 -8.09
N GLU A 268 -13.37 -13.14 -6.95
CA GLU A 268 -14.78 -12.76 -6.76
C GLU A 268 -15.14 -11.51 -7.61
N ILE A 269 -14.22 -10.54 -7.72
CA ILE A 269 -14.41 -9.38 -8.61
C ILE A 269 -14.46 -9.81 -10.08
N SER A 270 -13.73 -10.86 -10.50
CA SER A 270 -13.75 -11.34 -11.88
C SER A 270 -14.98 -12.19 -12.23
N SER A 271 -15.78 -12.63 -11.25
CA SER A 271 -16.99 -13.43 -11.49
C SER A 271 -18.26 -12.58 -11.66
N ASP A 272 -18.24 -11.32 -11.25
CA ASP A 272 -19.39 -10.40 -11.36
C ASP A 272 -19.37 -9.53 -12.65
N ASP A 273 -18.41 -9.75 -13.55
CA ASP A 273 -18.32 -9.11 -14.88
C ASP A 273 -18.63 -10.09 -16.04
N ILE A 274 -19.42 -11.14 -15.78
CA ILE A 274 -20.05 -11.97 -16.83
C ILE A 274 -21.57 -11.84 -16.71
N ASP A 275 -22.09 -10.70 -17.15
CA ASP A 275 -23.37 -10.54 -17.85
C ASP A 275 -23.40 -9.20 -18.62
#